data_AF-A0AA50Q832-F1
#
_entry.id   AF-A0AA50Q832-F1
#
_cell.length_a   1.000
_cell.length_b   1.000
_cell.length_c   1.000
_cell.angle_alpha   90.00
_cell.angle_beta   90.00
_cell.angle_gamma   90.00
#
_symmetry.space_group_name_H-M   'P 1'
#
loop_
_entity.id
_entity.type
_entity.pdbx_description
1 polymer ?
#
loop_
_entity_poly.entity_id
_entity_poly.type
_entity_poly.pdbx_seq_one_letter_code
_entity_poly.pdbx_strand_id
1 'polypeptide(L)'
;MRAFVLRARSAPTDSQLFLASVGQEAHTEILAHTLMNTIFVAQSHRNDVVVYLVLESTHDFSRTICFDTRNICHIGGFHEQALLTKIAKALDISRGMTKEQTRVVDEGITVSTISFEKLVQDLAVDYQLFMMDKKGTSIREQEFVGNPCFLLTDHIPMPKKSFNTLKRLGAQKISLGPKMLFASQCVVLIHNELDINQ
;
A
#
# COMPACT_ATOMS: atom_id res chain seq x y z
N MET A 1 1.43 -15.49 2.83
CA MET A 1 1.56 -14.33 1.92
C MET A 1 1.11 -13.09 2.65
N ARG A 2 1.80 -11.96 2.49
CA ARG A 2 1.57 -10.72 3.24
C ARG A 2 1.12 -9.63 2.27
N ALA A 3 -0.02 -8.99 2.52
CA ALA A 3 -0.49 -7.88 1.69
C ALA A 3 -0.43 -6.56 2.46
N PHE A 4 -0.10 -5.48 1.76
CA PHE A 4 -0.09 -4.13 2.29
C PHE A 4 -0.86 -3.21 1.37
N VAL A 5 -1.82 -2.46 1.91
CA VAL A 5 -2.58 -1.45 1.17
C VAL A 5 -2.23 -0.09 1.76
N LEU A 6 -1.57 0.76 0.98
CA LEU A 6 -1.34 2.15 1.35
C LEU A 6 -2.35 3.03 0.60
N ARG A 7 -3.28 3.62 1.36
CA ARG A 7 -4.20 4.63 0.85
C ARG A 7 -3.54 6.00 0.88
N ALA A 8 -3.13 6.49 -0.30
CA ALA A 8 -2.51 7.79 -0.50
C ALA A 8 -3.56 8.79 -1.03
N ARG A 9 -4.19 9.50 -0.10
CA ARG A 9 -5.30 10.42 -0.36
C ARG A 9 -4.85 11.74 -0.96
N SER A 10 -3.67 12.22 -0.56
CA SER A 10 -3.06 13.45 -1.09
C SER A 10 -2.36 13.25 -2.42
N ALA A 11 -1.94 12.01 -2.73
CA ALA A 11 -1.07 11.72 -3.86
C ALA A 11 -1.77 11.92 -5.21
N PRO A 12 -1.26 12.82 -6.09
CA PRO A 12 -1.80 13.05 -7.43
C PRO A 12 -1.74 11.80 -8.30
N THR A 13 -2.74 11.64 -9.15
CA THR A 13 -2.79 10.59 -10.18
C THR A 13 -2.17 11.02 -11.51
N ASP A 14 -1.85 12.32 -11.69
CA ASP A 14 -1.01 12.78 -12.79
C ASP A 14 0.47 12.56 -12.45
N SER A 15 1.22 11.96 -13.38
CA SER A 15 2.61 11.56 -13.18
C SER A 15 3.56 12.74 -12.94
N GLN A 16 3.37 13.87 -13.63
CA GLN A 16 4.24 15.04 -13.48
C GLN A 16 3.97 15.74 -12.15
N LEU A 17 2.70 15.94 -11.81
CA LEU A 17 2.31 16.50 -10.51
C LEU A 17 2.76 15.59 -9.36
N PHE A 18 2.63 14.27 -9.52
CA PHE A 18 3.10 13.29 -8.53
C PHE A 18 4.61 13.45 -8.26
N LEU A 19 5.44 13.49 -9.30
CA LEU A 19 6.88 13.66 -9.15
C LEU A 19 7.27 15.03 -8.58
N ALA A 20 6.54 16.09 -8.95
CA ALA A 20 6.76 17.43 -8.42
C ALA A 20 6.33 17.59 -6.94
N SER A 21 5.54 16.65 -6.41
CA SER A 21 5.00 16.70 -5.05
C SER A 21 5.93 16.13 -3.98
N VAL A 22 7.13 15.70 -4.37
CA VAL A 22 8.16 15.20 -3.43
C VAL A 22 8.61 16.36 -2.53
N GLY A 23 8.52 16.15 -1.22
CA GLY A 23 8.83 17.17 -0.20
C GLY A 23 7.82 18.31 -0.12
N GLN A 24 6.68 18.21 -0.82
CA GLN A 24 5.57 19.16 -0.76
C GLN A 24 4.46 18.63 0.17
N GLU A 25 3.34 19.33 0.26
CA GLU A 25 2.22 18.96 1.15
C GLU A 25 1.69 17.54 0.95
N ALA A 26 1.78 16.99 -0.27
CA ALA A 26 1.30 15.63 -0.53
C ALA A 26 2.25 14.53 -0.05
N HIS A 27 3.52 14.86 0.25
CA HIS A 27 4.55 13.95 0.76
C HIS A 27 4.68 12.63 -0.02
N THR A 28 4.77 12.70 -1.36
CA THR A 28 4.78 11.50 -2.22
C THR A 28 5.98 10.58 -1.98
N GLU A 29 7.05 11.08 -1.36
CA GLU A 29 8.20 10.29 -0.88
C GLU A 29 7.80 9.12 0.03
N ILE A 30 6.70 9.25 0.79
CA ILE A 30 6.23 8.18 1.68
C ILE A 30 5.89 6.90 0.91
N LEU A 31 5.38 7.01 -0.33
CA LEU A 31 5.04 5.84 -1.14
C LEU A 31 6.29 5.06 -1.52
N ALA A 32 7.38 5.77 -1.86
CA ALA A 32 8.65 5.14 -2.18
C ALA A 32 9.28 4.50 -0.94
N HIS A 33 9.27 5.18 0.21
CA HIS A 33 9.78 4.59 1.46
C HIS A 33 8.98 3.38 1.90
N THR A 34 7.66 3.42 1.76
CA THR A 34 6.79 2.28 2.04
C THR A 34 7.11 1.13 1.09
N LEU A 35 7.17 1.34 -0.23
CA LEU A 35 7.56 0.29 -1.18
C LEU A 35 8.93 -0.30 -0.83
N MET A 36 9.92 0.55 -0.54
CA MET A 36 11.27 0.13 -0.20
C MET A 36 11.25 -0.82 1.01
N ASN A 37 10.63 -0.40 2.10
CA ASN A 37 10.57 -1.15 3.34
C ASN A 37 9.69 -2.41 3.28
N THR A 38 8.73 -2.44 2.34
CA THR A 38 7.84 -3.59 2.15
C THR A 38 8.49 -4.67 1.30
N ILE A 39 9.27 -4.28 0.28
CA ILE A 39 9.78 -5.21 -0.73
C ILE A 39 11.19 -5.70 -0.40
N PHE A 40 12.10 -4.80 0.01
CA PHE A 40 13.53 -5.13 0.06
C PHE A 40 14.01 -5.58 1.44
N VAL A 41 14.99 -6.48 1.42
CA VAL A 41 15.87 -6.83 2.54
C VAL A 41 17.32 -6.74 2.05
N ALA A 42 18.30 -6.81 2.95
CA ALA A 42 19.70 -6.52 2.58
C ALA A 42 20.26 -7.41 1.44
N GLN A 43 19.84 -8.67 1.36
CA GLN A 43 20.37 -9.65 0.40
C GLN A 43 19.42 -9.97 -0.75
N SER A 44 18.15 -9.56 -0.69
CA SER A 44 17.12 -9.95 -1.65
C SER A 44 15.88 -9.04 -1.59
N HIS A 45 14.83 -9.40 -2.31
CA HIS A 45 13.48 -8.95 -2.01
C HIS A 45 12.71 -10.06 -1.26
N ARG A 46 11.60 -9.71 -0.61
CA ARG A 46 10.68 -10.65 0.01
C ARG A 46 9.79 -11.26 -1.07
N ASN A 47 9.77 -12.59 -1.20
CA ASN A 47 9.10 -13.28 -2.32
C ASN A 47 7.60 -13.56 -2.09
N ASP A 48 7.04 -13.19 -0.94
CA ASP A 48 5.67 -13.53 -0.54
C ASP A 48 4.86 -12.29 -0.15
N VAL A 49 5.11 -11.16 -0.83
CA VAL A 49 4.57 -9.85 -0.48
C VAL A 49 3.84 -9.21 -1.66
N VAL A 50 2.67 -8.63 -1.38
CA VAL A 50 1.92 -7.84 -2.36
C VAL A 50 1.66 -6.44 -1.81
N VAL A 51 1.99 -5.41 -2.58
CA VAL A 51 1.78 -4.01 -2.19
C VAL A 51 0.79 -3.35 -3.12
N TYR A 52 -0.25 -2.75 -2.55
CA TYR A 52 -1.24 -1.94 -3.25
C TYR A 52 -1.08 -0.48 -2.84
N LEU A 53 -0.74 0.37 -3.80
CA LEU A 53 -0.75 1.82 -3.63
C LEU A 53 -2.03 2.38 -4.25
N VAL A 54 -2.89 2.98 -3.44
CA VAL A 54 -4.16 3.58 -3.90
C VAL A 54 -4.03 5.09 -3.88
N LEU A 55 -3.87 5.71 -5.05
CA LEU A 55 -3.76 7.15 -5.23
C LEU A 55 -5.15 7.74 -5.53
N GLU A 56 -5.60 8.69 -4.71
CA GLU A 56 -6.98 9.22 -4.77
C GLU A 56 -7.09 10.70 -5.16
N SER A 57 -5.99 11.45 -5.24
CA SER A 57 -6.05 12.85 -5.71
C SER A 57 -6.17 12.85 -7.24
N THR A 58 -7.41 12.89 -7.72
CA THR A 58 -7.77 12.67 -9.12
C THR A 58 -8.99 13.49 -9.55
N HIS A 59 -9.11 13.68 -10.86
CA HIS A 59 -10.28 14.27 -11.52
C HIS A 59 -11.29 13.21 -12.01
N ASP A 60 -10.86 11.95 -12.15
CA ASP A 60 -11.66 10.87 -12.71
C ASP A 60 -11.87 9.70 -11.70
N PHE A 61 -10.93 8.76 -11.65
CA PHE A 61 -10.95 7.55 -10.84
C PHE A 61 -9.65 7.48 -10.03
N SER A 62 -9.68 6.82 -8.87
CA SER A 62 -8.44 6.49 -8.18
C SER A 62 -7.61 5.49 -8.98
N ARG A 63 -6.29 5.52 -8.78
CA ARG A 63 -5.35 4.59 -9.41
C ARG A 63 -4.80 3.66 -8.34
N THR A 64 -5.08 2.37 -8.50
CA THR A 64 -4.52 1.31 -7.65
C THR A 64 -3.38 0.65 -8.40
N ILE A 65 -2.16 0.84 -7.91
CA ILE A 65 -0.95 0.21 -8.45
C ILE A 65 -0.60 -0.97 -7.56
N CYS A 66 -0.53 -2.17 -8.14
CA CYS A 66 -0.17 -3.40 -7.46
C CYS A 66 1.26 -3.80 -7.81
N PHE A 67 2.04 -4.15 -6.80
CA PHE A 67 3.38 -4.74 -6.89
C PHE A 67 3.33 -6.13 -6.26
N ASP A 68 3.44 -7.18 -7.07
CA ASP A 68 3.46 -8.58 -6.63
C ASP A 68 4.89 -9.12 -6.71
N THR A 69 5.55 -9.23 -5.56
CA THR A 69 6.98 -9.55 -5.51
C THR A 69 7.32 -10.95 -6.00
N ARG A 70 6.35 -11.86 -6.11
CA ARG A 70 6.55 -13.20 -6.71
C ARG A 70 6.91 -13.13 -8.19
N ASN A 71 6.42 -12.09 -8.86
CA ASN A 71 6.50 -11.92 -10.31
C ASN A 71 7.44 -10.77 -10.70
N ILE A 72 8.04 -10.08 -9.73
CA ILE A 72 8.94 -8.97 -9.98
C ILE A 72 10.34 -9.51 -10.28
N CYS A 73 10.80 -9.33 -11.53
CA CYS A 73 12.17 -9.64 -11.91
C CYS A 73 13.10 -8.43 -11.76
N HIS A 74 12.66 -7.22 -12.15
CA HIS A 74 13.50 -6.02 -12.16
C HIS A 74 12.75 -4.72 -11.76
N ILE A 75 12.95 -4.25 -10.53
CA ILE A 75 12.44 -2.93 -10.08
C ILE A 75 13.28 -1.76 -10.60
N GLY A 76 14.56 -1.98 -10.97
CA GLY A 76 15.44 -0.95 -11.51
C GLY A 76 16.16 -0.09 -10.45
N GLY A 77 16.04 -0.43 -9.16
CA GLY A 77 16.74 0.23 -8.04
C GLY A 77 15.89 0.25 -6.77
N PHE A 78 16.52 0.38 -5.60
CA PHE A 78 15.81 0.48 -4.30
C PHE A 78 15.82 1.89 -3.69
N HIS A 79 16.39 2.87 -4.39
CA HIS A 79 16.40 4.26 -3.94
C HIS A 79 15.10 4.98 -4.32
N GLU A 80 14.81 6.08 -3.62
CA GLU A 80 13.56 6.82 -3.71
C GLU A 80 13.17 7.19 -5.16
N GLN A 81 14.08 7.82 -5.90
CA GLN A 81 13.81 8.25 -7.28
C GLN A 81 13.45 7.10 -8.22
N ALA A 82 14.06 5.91 -8.09
CA ALA A 82 13.75 4.77 -8.93
C ALA A 82 12.33 4.27 -8.69
N LEU A 83 11.93 4.16 -7.42
CA LEU A 83 10.60 3.72 -7.02
C LEU A 83 9.52 4.73 -7.44
N LEU A 84 9.77 6.03 -7.23
CA LEU A 84 8.86 7.09 -7.70
C LEU A 84 8.70 7.09 -9.22
N THR A 85 9.79 6.86 -9.96
CA THR A 85 9.75 6.77 -11.43
C THR A 85 8.90 5.58 -11.89
N LYS A 86 8.96 4.44 -11.20
CA LYS A 86 8.09 3.28 -11.48
C LYS A 86 6.62 3.58 -11.21
N ILE A 87 6.31 4.27 -10.11
CA ILE A 87 4.94 4.74 -9.83
C ILE A 87 4.47 5.69 -10.93
N ALA A 88 5.28 6.68 -11.31
CA ALA A 88 4.95 7.63 -12.38
C ALA A 88 4.70 6.93 -13.73
N LYS A 89 5.52 5.94 -14.11
CA LYS A 89 5.30 5.10 -15.30
C LYS A 89 3.95 4.38 -15.25
N ALA A 90 3.57 3.83 -14.10
CA ALA A 90 2.27 3.19 -13.92
C ALA A 90 1.11 4.20 -14.10
N LEU A 91 1.26 5.42 -13.58
CA LEU A 91 0.29 6.50 -13.78
C LEU A 91 0.17 6.91 -15.25
N ASP A 92 1.28 7.03 -15.98
CA ASP A 92 1.28 7.33 -17.41
C ASP A 92 0.52 6.27 -18.23
N ILE A 93 0.77 4.98 -17.95
CA ILE A 93 0.07 3.85 -18.60
C ILE A 93 -1.43 3.86 -18.26
N SER A 94 -1.80 4.43 -17.12
CA SER A 94 -3.20 4.51 -16.69
C SER A 94 -4.03 5.60 -17.36
N ARG A 95 -3.40 6.46 -18.17
CA ARG A 95 -4.10 7.53 -18.89
C ARG A 95 -5.14 6.94 -19.84
N GLY A 96 -6.34 7.53 -19.82
CA GLY A 96 -7.48 7.09 -20.64
C GLY A 96 -8.08 5.74 -20.25
N MET A 97 -7.80 5.23 -19.05
CA MET A 97 -8.49 4.02 -18.54
C MET A 97 -9.93 4.32 -18.17
N THR A 98 -10.84 3.39 -18.47
CA THR A 98 -12.23 3.44 -18.00
C THR A 98 -12.34 2.82 -16.61
N LYS A 99 -13.50 2.96 -15.96
CA LYS A 99 -13.77 2.36 -14.63
C LYS A 99 -13.51 0.85 -14.62
N GLU A 100 -12.90 0.35 -13.53
CA GLU A 100 -12.65 -1.09 -13.30
C GLU A 100 -11.82 -1.77 -14.41
N GLN A 101 -10.91 -1.02 -15.03
CA GLN A 101 -9.94 -1.55 -15.98
C GLN A 101 -8.62 -1.85 -15.28
N THR A 102 -7.88 -2.85 -15.77
CA THR A 102 -6.52 -3.19 -15.34
C THR A 102 -5.58 -3.21 -16.54
N ARG A 103 -4.38 -2.67 -16.39
CA ARG A 103 -3.29 -2.71 -17.39
C ARG A 103 -2.00 -3.19 -16.74
N VAL A 104 -1.23 -3.97 -17.49
CA VAL A 104 0.12 -4.41 -17.08
C VAL A 104 1.09 -3.26 -17.33
N VAL A 105 1.93 -2.96 -16.33
CA VAL A 105 2.96 -1.89 -16.37
C VAL A 105 4.34 -2.48 -16.62
N ASP A 106 4.62 -3.58 -15.93
CA ASP A 106 5.88 -4.33 -15.94
C ASP A 106 5.61 -5.73 -15.36
N GLU A 107 6.61 -6.60 -15.39
CA GLU A 107 6.51 -7.91 -14.72
C GLU A 107 6.28 -7.73 -13.21
N GLY A 108 5.16 -8.29 -12.71
CA GLY A 108 4.73 -8.14 -11.33
C GLY A 108 4.20 -6.75 -10.96
N ILE A 109 3.99 -5.85 -11.91
CA ILE A 109 3.43 -4.50 -11.67
C ILE A 109 2.21 -4.26 -12.56
N THR A 110 1.08 -3.93 -11.94
CA THR A 110 -0.16 -3.60 -12.66
C THR A 110 -0.76 -2.30 -12.14
N VAL A 111 -1.49 -1.59 -13.00
CA VAL A 111 -2.29 -0.42 -12.61
C VAL A 111 -3.76 -0.67 -12.93
N SER A 112 -4.64 -0.23 -12.03
CA SER A 112 -6.08 -0.42 -12.16
C SER A 112 -6.87 0.80 -11.69
N THR A 113 -8.07 0.97 -12.23
CA THR A 113 -9.03 2.06 -11.89
C THR A 113 -10.12 1.55 -10.95
N ILE A 114 -9.68 0.86 -9.88
CA ILE A 114 -10.55 0.38 -8.79
C ILE A 114 -10.41 1.27 -7.57
N SER A 115 -11.52 1.50 -6.86
CA SER A 115 -11.52 2.29 -5.62
C SER A 115 -10.92 1.52 -4.45
N PHE A 116 -10.49 2.24 -3.41
CA PHE A 116 -10.04 1.64 -2.17
C PHE A 116 -11.10 0.68 -1.59
N GLU A 117 -12.36 1.08 -1.59
CA GLU A 117 -13.45 0.28 -1.02
C GLU A 117 -13.66 -1.01 -1.82
N LYS A 118 -13.59 -0.96 -3.15
CA LYS A 118 -13.71 -2.14 -4.00
C LYS A 118 -12.50 -3.07 -3.83
N LEU A 119 -11.28 -2.51 -3.82
CA LEU A 119 -10.06 -3.27 -3.56
C LEU A 119 -10.14 -4.02 -2.23
N VAL A 120 -10.53 -3.35 -1.15
CA VAL A 120 -10.59 -4.00 0.16
C VAL A 120 -11.71 -5.05 0.24
N GLN A 121 -12.83 -4.87 -0.47
CA GLN A 121 -13.85 -5.92 -0.60
C GLN A 121 -13.30 -7.16 -1.28
N ASP A 122 -12.54 -6.98 -2.37
CA ASP A 122 -11.96 -8.10 -3.12
C ASP A 122 -10.88 -8.81 -2.28
N LEU A 123 -10.06 -8.05 -1.55
CA LEU A 123 -9.05 -8.62 -0.65
C LEU A 123 -9.66 -9.35 0.56
N ALA A 124 -10.84 -8.94 1.04
CA ALA A 124 -11.50 -9.59 2.18
C ALA A 124 -11.88 -11.06 1.92
N VAL A 125 -11.91 -11.49 0.66
CA VAL A 125 -12.22 -12.88 0.29
C VAL A 125 -11.07 -13.82 0.68
N ASP A 126 -9.82 -13.38 0.44
CA ASP A 126 -8.63 -14.24 0.57
C ASP A 126 -7.68 -13.82 1.71
N TYR A 127 -7.87 -12.63 2.27
CA TYR A 127 -6.99 -12.05 3.29
C TYR A 127 -7.73 -11.68 4.58
N GLN A 128 -7.05 -11.89 5.72
CA GLN A 128 -7.44 -11.34 7.00
C GLN A 128 -7.04 -9.86 7.07
N LEU A 129 -8.04 -8.96 7.15
CA LEU A 129 -7.80 -7.53 7.11
C LEU A 129 -7.42 -6.96 8.49
N PHE A 130 -6.39 -6.12 8.52
CA PHE A 130 -5.93 -5.40 9.70
C PHE A 130 -5.79 -3.91 9.41
N MET A 131 -6.24 -3.05 10.31
CA MET A 131 -6.02 -1.60 10.22
C MET A 131 -5.21 -1.09 11.39
N MET A 132 -4.35 -0.10 11.14
CA MET A 132 -3.59 0.53 12.21
C MET A 132 -4.50 1.42 13.05
N ASP A 133 -4.53 1.17 14.36
CA ASP A 133 -5.21 2.01 15.35
C ASP A 133 -4.43 1.96 16.65
N LYS A 134 -4.13 3.13 17.24
CA LYS A 134 -3.40 3.23 18.52
C LYS A 134 -4.11 2.48 19.66
N LYS A 135 -5.43 2.34 19.59
CA LYS A 135 -6.26 1.61 20.56
C LYS A 135 -6.55 0.16 20.14
N GLY A 136 -5.95 -0.32 19.06
CA GLY A 136 -6.05 -1.71 18.62
C GLY A 136 -5.28 -2.66 19.54
N THR A 137 -5.48 -3.96 19.31
CA THR A 137 -4.72 -5.02 19.98
C THR A 137 -3.23 -4.86 19.66
N SER A 138 -2.35 -5.04 20.65
CA SER A 138 -0.91 -5.00 20.40
C SER A 138 -0.54 -6.03 19.34
N ILE A 139 0.28 -5.67 18.35
CA ILE A 139 0.71 -6.61 17.31
C ILE A 139 1.40 -7.85 17.89
N ARG A 140 2.06 -7.70 19.06
CA ARG A 140 2.74 -8.78 19.78
C ARG A 140 1.78 -9.79 20.43
N GLU A 141 0.52 -9.41 20.60
CA GLU A 141 -0.54 -10.24 21.18
C GLU A 141 -1.51 -10.72 20.10
N GLN A 142 -1.31 -10.29 18.86
CA GLN A 142 -2.20 -10.59 17.75
C GLN A 142 -1.77 -11.89 17.06
N GLU A 143 -2.67 -12.87 17.05
CA GLU A 143 -2.51 -14.05 16.21
C GLU A 143 -2.91 -13.74 14.76
N PHE A 144 -2.03 -14.11 13.82
CA PHE A 144 -2.27 -13.96 12.38
C PHE A 144 -2.65 -15.32 11.79
N VAL A 145 -3.86 -15.43 11.25
CA VAL A 145 -4.37 -16.68 10.65
C VAL A 145 -4.45 -16.51 9.13
N GLY A 146 -3.80 -17.41 8.38
CA GLY A 146 -3.82 -17.38 6.93
C GLY A 146 -2.98 -16.24 6.35
N ASN A 147 -3.54 -15.47 5.41
CA ASN A 147 -2.84 -14.38 4.72
C ASN A 147 -3.24 -13.02 5.32
N PRO A 148 -2.36 -12.34 6.09
CA PRO A 148 -2.69 -11.03 6.64
C PRO A 148 -2.58 -9.93 5.57
N CYS A 149 -3.50 -8.98 5.62
CA CYS A 149 -3.51 -7.77 4.80
C CYS A 149 -3.59 -6.52 5.69
N PHE A 150 -2.56 -5.68 5.63
CA PHE A 150 -2.44 -4.49 6.48
C PHE A 150 -2.83 -3.23 5.73
N LEU A 151 -3.84 -2.53 6.25
CA LEU A 151 -4.37 -1.29 5.73
C LEU A 151 -3.68 -0.10 6.42
N LEU A 152 -2.95 0.67 5.62
CA LEU A 152 -2.20 1.86 6.00
C LEU A 152 -2.80 3.08 5.29
N THR A 153 -2.63 4.24 5.89
CA THR A 153 -2.99 5.54 5.31
C THR A 153 -1.75 6.41 5.31
N ASP A 154 -1.72 7.40 4.42
CA ASP A 154 -0.69 8.43 4.40
C ASP A 154 -0.78 9.36 5.64
N HIS A 155 -0.26 10.58 5.55
CA HIS A 155 -0.37 11.56 6.63
C HIS A 155 -1.83 12.00 6.91
N ILE A 156 -2.77 11.68 6.02
CA ILE A 156 -4.19 11.98 6.18
C ILE A 156 -4.87 10.77 6.84
N PRO A 157 -5.56 10.95 7.98
CA PRO A 157 -6.25 9.84 8.63
C PRO A 157 -7.37 9.27 7.74
N MET A 158 -7.60 7.97 7.90
CA MET A 158 -8.72 7.26 7.27
C MET A 158 -10.05 7.97 7.61
N PRO A 159 -10.94 8.22 6.64
CA PRO A 159 -12.24 8.84 6.92
C PRO A 159 -13.08 8.00 7.90
N LYS A 160 -13.80 8.67 8.82
CA LYS A 160 -14.72 8.01 9.77
C LYS A 160 -15.70 7.03 9.10
N LYS A 161 -16.18 7.39 7.89
CA LYS A 161 -17.12 6.56 7.12
C LYS A 161 -16.49 5.23 6.66
N SER A 162 -15.20 5.24 6.30
CA SER A 162 -14.49 4.04 5.85
C SER A 162 -14.35 3.00 6.97
N PHE A 163 -14.25 3.41 8.24
CA PHE A 163 -14.18 2.47 9.37
C PHE A 163 -15.40 1.57 9.49
N ASN A 164 -16.61 2.07 9.22
CA ASN A 164 -17.82 1.25 9.30
C ASN A 164 -17.82 0.17 8.22
N THR A 165 -17.39 0.52 7.01
CA THR A 165 -17.25 -0.44 5.91
C THR A 165 -16.17 -1.48 6.22
N LEU A 166 -15.00 -1.05 6.67
CA LEU A 166 -13.90 -1.95 7.04
C LEU A 166 -14.30 -2.90 8.18
N LYS A 167 -15.01 -2.41 9.20
CA LYS A 167 -15.53 -3.24 10.29
C LYS A 167 -16.51 -4.31 9.79
N ARG A 168 -17.37 -3.98 8.82
CA ARG A 168 -18.30 -4.94 8.19
C ARG A 168 -17.57 -6.01 7.38
N LEU A 169 -16.42 -5.67 6.82
CA LEU A 169 -15.53 -6.59 6.11
C LEU A 169 -14.61 -7.39 7.06
N GLY A 170 -14.83 -7.31 8.37
CA GLY A 170 -14.06 -8.08 9.36
C GLY A 170 -12.68 -7.50 9.69
N ALA A 171 -12.38 -6.26 9.29
CA ALA A 171 -11.08 -5.66 9.58
C ALA A 171 -10.85 -5.48 11.09
N GLN A 172 -9.77 -6.08 11.59
CA GLN A 172 -9.34 -5.99 12.99
C GLN A 172 -8.42 -4.79 13.21
N LYS A 173 -8.47 -4.19 14.39
CA LYS A 173 -7.63 -3.04 14.74
C LYS A 173 -6.38 -3.53 15.46
N ILE A 174 -5.21 -3.15 14.98
CA ILE A 174 -3.93 -3.48 15.62
C ILE A 174 -3.10 -2.23 15.89
N SER A 175 -2.30 -2.30 16.95
CA SER A 175 -1.41 -1.24 17.41
C SER A 175 0.05 -1.70 17.34
N LEU A 176 0.91 -0.84 16.78
CA LEU A 176 2.35 -1.07 16.69
C LEU A 176 3.13 -0.39 17.83
N GLY A 177 2.43 0.31 18.73
CA GLY A 177 3.03 1.01 19.85
C GLY A 177 2.34 2.35 20.16
N PRO A 178 2.87 3.09 21.15
CA PRO A 178 2.23 4.30 21.66
C PRO A 178 2.43 5.55 20.79
N LYS A 179 3.45 5.54 19.92
CA LYS A 179 3.79 6.67 19.05
C LYS A 179 3.09 6.55 17.70
N MET A 180 2.68 7.69 17.15
CA MET A 180 2.25 7.76 15.75
C MET A 180 3.49 7.64 14.86
N LEU A 181 3.47 6.71 13.92
CA LEU A 181 4.58 6.38 13.04
C LEU A 181 4.20 6.66 11.59
N PHE A 182 5.21 6.87 10.75
CA PHE A 182 4.99 6.89 9.31
C PHE A 182 4.59 5.50 8.80
N ALA A 183 3.79 5.46 7.73
CA ALA A 183 3.37 4.20 7.11
C ALA A 183 4.59 3.31 6.74
N SER A 184 5.68 3.92 6.27
CA SER A 184 6.93 3.23 5.96
C SER A 184 7.59 2.57 7.18
N GLN A 185 7.48 3.17 8.37
CA GLN A 185 7.97 2.59 9.62
C GLN A 185 7.04 1.49 10.14
N CYS A 186 5.72 1.67 9.98
CA CYS A 186 4.73 0.65 10.34
C CYS A 186 5.01 -0.68 9.63
N VAL A 187 5.30 -0.63 8.32
CA VAL A 187 5.65 -1.82 7.54
C VAL A 187 6.87 -2.55 8.11
N VAL A 188 7.93 -1.82 8.49
CA VAL A 188 9.14 -2.43 9.06
C VAL A 188 8.81 -3.18 10.35
N LEU A 189 8.00 -2.58 11.23
CA LEU A 189 7.60 -3.21 12.49
C LEU A 189 6.69 -4.43 12.26
N ILE A 190 5.76 -4.34 11.31
CA ILE A 190 4.90 -5.47 10.93
C ILE A 190 5.75 -6.62 10.40
N HIS A 191 6.68 -6.34 9.48
CA HIS A 191 7.58 -7.35 8.94
C HIS A 191 8.43 -7.98 10.03
N ASN A 192 9.03 -7.18 10.91
CA ASN A 192 9.83 -7.69 12.02
C ASN A 192 9.03 -8.64 12.90
N GLU A 193 7.80 -8.27 13.28
CA GLU A 193 6.95 -9.12 14.11
C GLU A 193 6.55 -10.43 13.39
N LEU A 194 6.19 -10.34 12.11
CA LEU A 194 5.85 -11.54 11.33
C LEU A 194 7.07 -12.43 11.07
N ASP A 195 8.27 -11.88 10.91
CA ASP A 195 9.50 -12.64 10.72
C ASP A 195 9.93 -13.37 12.00
N ILE A 196 9.66 -12.79 13.18
CA ILE A 196 9.93 -13.43 14.48
C ILE A 196 8.99 -14.60 14.75
N ASN A 197 7.73 -14.51 14.30
CA ASN A 197 6.69 -15.51 14.53
C ASN A 197 6.60 -16.59 13.43
N GLN A 198 7.54 -16.62 12.48
CA GLN A 198 7.70 -17.68 11.47
C GLN A 198 8.60 -18.80 11.97
#